data_AF-A0A352CTS2-F1
#
_entry.id   AF-A0A352CTS2-F1
#
_cell.length_a   1.000
_cell.length_b   1.000
_cell.length_c   1.000
_cell.angle_alpha   90.00
_cell.angle_beta   90.00
_cell.angle_gamma   90.00
#
_symmetry.space_group_name_H-M   'P 1'
#
loop_
_entity.id
_entity.type
_entity.pdbx_description
1 polymer ?
#
loop_
_entity_poly.entity_id
_entity_poly.type
_entity_poly.pdbx_seq_one_letter_code
_entity_poly.pdbx_strand_id
1 'polypeptide(L)'
;MLIRNRKGLTPHIVVVTGEPLPSRLSSLALGTGDIDCVYHFALYELIDAVKDTGAEDSIEILKILVEGKRLRDISDLLLDLAI
;
A
#
# COMPACT_ATOMS: atom_id res chain seq x y z
N MET A 1 10.77 6.16 12.00
CA MET A 1 10.96 7.41 12.81
C MET A 1 9.83 7.68 13.83
N LEU A 2 8.94 6.72 14.14
CA LEU A 2 8.01 6.81 15.30
C LEU A 2 8.09 5.59 16.23
N ILE A 3 8.58 4.44 15.74
CA ILE A 3 8.56 3.15 16.47
C ILE A 3 9.67 3.05 17.54
N ARG A 4 10.81 3.69 17.33
CA ARG A 4 12.00 3.52 18.20
C ARG A 4 11.91 4.18 19.59
N ASN A 5 10.89 5.00 19.86
CA ASN A 5 10.85 5.87 21.06
C ASN A 5 9.60 5.72 21.94
N ARG A 6 8.80 4.65 21.85
CA ARG A 6 7.57 4.54 22.66
C ARG A 6 7.46 3.26 23.50
N LYS A 7 6.91 3.41 24.72
CA LYS A 7 6.43 2.34 25.61
C LYS A 7 4.89 2.29 25.53
N GLY A 8 4.32 1.20 25.01
CA GLY A 8 2.87 0.98 24.88
C GLY A 8 2.50 0.18 23.63
N LEU A 9 1.21 -0.10 23.42
CA LEU A 9 0.68 -0.71 22.19
C LEU A 9 1.08 0.13 20.96
N THR A 10 1.55 -0.53 19.91
CA THR A 10 1.95 0.12 18.66
C THR A 10 0.71 0.71 17.96
N PRO A 11 0.67 2.03 17.70
CA PRO A 11 -0.40 2.61 16.87
C PRO A 11 -0.28 2.10 15.44
N HIS A 12 -1.41 1.92 14.76
CA HIS A 12 -1.43 1.60 13.33
C HIS A 12 -0.80 2.74 12.53
N ILE A 13 0.28 2.45 11.81
CA ILE A 13 0.97 3.39 10.92
C ILE A 13 0.61 3.02 9.49
N VAL A 14 -0.26 3.85 8.90
CA VAL A 14 -0.80 3.65 7.55
C VAL A 14 -0.43 4.82 6.66
N VAL A 15 -0.39 4.57 5.35
CA VAL A 15 -0.23 5.60 4.32
C VAL A 15 -1.40 5.53 3.37
N VAL A 16 -2.03 6.68 3.07
CA VAL A 16 -3.01 6.81 1.99
C VAL A 16 -2.35 7.59 0.85
N THR A 17 -2.44 7.08 -0.37
CA THR A 17 -1.79 7.70 -1.53
C THR A 17 -2.61 7.57 -2.81
N GLY A 18 -2.35 8.45 -3.76
CA GLY A 18 -2.81 8.37 -5.16
C GLY A 18 -1.66 8.25 -6.15
N GLU A 19 -0.54 7.67 -5.71
CA GLU A 19 0.64 7.47 -6.53
C GLU A 19 0.37 6.43 -7.63
N PRO A 20 0.46 6.81 -8.93
CA PRO A 20 0.06 5.91 -10.01
C PRO A 20 1.16 4.93 -10.45
N LEU A 21 2.41 5.10 -9.99
CA LEU A 21 3.54 4.27 -10.41
C LEU A 21 3.75 3.08 -9.46
N PRO A 22 3.62 1.83 -9.95
CA PRO A 22 3.82 0.64 -9.12
C PRO A 22 5.21 0.57 -8.44
N SER A 23 6.25 1.09 -9.10
CA SER A 23 7.60 1.16 -8.53
C SER A 23 7.69 2.07 -7.31
N ARG A 24 6.98 3.21 -7.31
CA ARG A 24 6.92 4.14 -6.17
C ARG A 24 6.04 3.60 -5.05
N LEU A 25 4.95 2.91 -5.40
CA LEU A 25 4.13 2.17 -4.43
C LEU A 25 4.95 1.07 -3.75
N SER A 26 5.77 0.33 -4.50
CA SER A 26 6.66 -0.70 -3.96
C SER A 26 7.69 -0.12 -2.99
N SER A 27 8.30 1.02 -3.34
CA SER A 27 9.22 1.72 -2.44
C SER A 27 8.56 2.13 -1.12
N LEU A 28 7.30 2.58 -1.15
CA LEU A 28 6.54 2.93 0.06
C LEU A 28 6.18 1.68 0.88
N ALA A 29 5.65 0.65 0.21
CA ALA A 29 5.06 -0.52 0.82
C ALA A 29 6.09 -1.53 1.34
N LEU A 30 7.30 -1.58 0.76
CA LEU A 30 8.38 -2.50 1.14
C LEU A 30 9.54 -1.79 1.85
N GLY A 31 9.72 -0.48 1.65
CA GLY A 31 10.97 0.20 2.00
C GLY A 31 11.13 0.63 3.46
N THR A 32 10.08 0.63 4.29
CA THR A 32 10.12 1.37 5.56
C THR A 32 10.13 0.52 6.81
N GLY A 33 9.73 -0.77 6.78
CA GLY A 33 9.67 -1.67 7.95
C GLY A 33 8.75 -1.24 9.10
N ASP A 34 8.36 0.03 9.11
CA ASP A 34 7.57 0.75 10.12
C ASP A 34 6.12 1.02 9.63
N ILE A 35 5.77 0.67 8.39
CA ILE A 35 4.42 0.86 7.81
C ILE A 35 3.69 -0.48 7.76
N ASP A 36 2.50 -0.50 8.36
CA ASP A 36 1.63 -1.67 8.41
C ASP A 36 1.03 -1.97 7.03
N CYS A 37 0.47 -0.95 6.36
CA CYS A 37 -0.14 -1.06 5.04
C CYS A 37 -0.19 0.29 4.31
N VAL A 38 -0.15 0.23 2.98
CA VAL A 38 -0.44 1.37 2.08
C VAL A 38 -1.84 1.18 1.52
N TYR A 39 -2.65 2.24 1.53
CA TYR A 39 -3.99 2.28 0.96
C TYR A 39 -3.98 3.20 -0.26
N HIS A 40 -4.50 2.70 -1.38
CA HIS A 40 -4.67 3.48 -2.60
C HIS A 40 -6.11 4.01 -2.67
N PHE A 41 -6.30 5.27 -3.04
CA PHE A 41 -7.65 5.87 -3.07
C PHE A 41 -8.56 5.33 -4.19
N ALA A 42 -7.96 4.73 -5.21
CA ALA A 42 -8.62 4.19 -6.40
C ALA A 42 -7.87 2.93 -6.87
N LEU A 43 -7.84 1.88 -6.04
CA LEU A 43 -6.98 0.72 -6.29
C LEU A 43 -7.42 -0.05 -7.54
N TYR A 44 -8.74 -0.21 -7.74
CA TYR A 44 -9.28 -0.96 -8.87
C TYR A 44 -9.00 -0.26 -10.19
N GLU A 45 -9.20 1.06 -10.25
CA GLU A 45 -8.90 1.88 -11.42
C GLU A 45 -7.41 1.86 -11.76
N LEU A 46 -6.53 1.87 -10.73
CA LEU A 46 -5.10 1.74 -10.94
C LEU A 46 -4.74 0.37 -11.53
N ILE A 47 -5.34 -0.72 -11.04
CA ILE A 47 -5.09 -2.07 -11.55
C ILE A 47 -5.45 -2.15 -13.04
N ASP A 48 -6.60 -1.62 -13.42
CA ASP A 48 -7.03 -1.64 -14.81
C ASP A 48 -6.15 -0.74 -15.69
N ALA A 49 -5.82 0.47 -15.22
CA ALA A 49 -4.92 1.37 -15.94
C ALA A 49 -3.53 0.77 -16.16
N VAL A 50 -2.96 0.07 -15.16
CA VAL A 50 -1.64 -0.58 -15.28
C VAL A 50 -1.71 -1.77 -16.24
N LYS A 51 -2.80 -2.56 -16.22
CA LYS A 51 -3.00 -3.65 -17.19
C LYS A 51 -3.08 -3.15 -18.63
N ASP A 52 -3.77 -2.03 -18.86
CA ASP A 52 -3.92 -1.44 -20.18
C ASP A 52 -2.60 -0.96 -20.79
N THR A 53 -1.58 -0.69 -19.96
CA THR A 53 -0.23 -0.35 -20.45
C THR A 53 0.51 -1.52 -21.09
N GLY A 54 0.14 -2.76 -20.78
CA GLY A 54 0.87 -3.97 -21.18
C GLY A 54 2.28 -4.09 -20.58
N ALA A 55 2.64 -3.24 -19.60
CA ALA A 55 3.95 -3.29 -18.95
C ALA A 55 3.98 -4.42 -17.90
N GLU A 56 4.38 -5.62 -18.33
CA GLU A 56 4.39 -6.85 -17.51
C GLU A 56 5.08 -6.65 -16.14
N ASP A 57 6.23 -5.98 -16.11
CA ASP A 57 6.94 -5.68 -14.85
C ASP A 57 6.09 -4.86 -13.88
N SER A 58 5.37 -3.85 -14.38
CA SER A 58 4.53 -2.98 -13.56
C SER A 58 3.28 -3.72 -13.06
N ILE A 59 2.71 -4.59 -13.89
CA ILE A 59 1.59 -5.44 -13.54
C ILE A 59 1.99 -6.41 -12.43
N GLU A 60 3.14 -7.08 -12.57
CA GLU A 60 3.63 -8.06 -11.59
C GLU A 60 3.97 -7.39 -10.25
N ILE A 61 4.62 -6.22 -10.27
CA ILE A 61 4.86 -5.45 -9.04
C ILE A 61 3.55 -5.14 -8.33
N LEU A 62 2.56 -4.62 -9.06
CA LEU A 62 1.28 -4.24 -8.47
C LEU A 62 0.56 -5.46 -7.89
N LYS A 63 0.58 -6.58 -8.60
CA LYS A 63 0.01 -7.86 -8.15
C LYS A 63 0.67 -8.34 -6.86
N ILE A 64 2.00 -8.36 -6.79
CA ILE A 64 2.75 -8.77 -5.58
C ILE A 64 2.35 -7.91 -4.38
N LEU A 65 2.20 -6.59 -4.55
CA LEU A 65 1.84 -5.69 -3.46
C LEU A 65 0.41 -5.94 -2.95
N VAL A 66 -0.54 -6.16 -3.87
CA VAL A 66 -1.94 -6.42 -3.53
C VAL A 66 -2.10 -7.80 -2.88
N GLU A 67 -1.56 -8.86 -3.49
CA GLU A 67 -1.61 -10.23 -2.96
C GLU A 67 -0.88 -10.36 -1.61
N GLY A 68 0.24 -9.64 -1.47
CA GLY A 68 0.99 -9.53 -0.21
C GLY A 68 0.29 -8.69 0.86
N LYS A 69 -0.90 -8.14 0.58
CA LYS A 69 -1.65 -7.22 1.46
C LYS A 69 -0.84 -6.00 1.91
N ARG A 70 0.17 -5.62 1.14
CA ARG A 70 1.01 -4.44 1.37
C ARG A 70 0.39 -3.19 0.75
N LEU A 71 -0.43 -3.36 -0.28
CA LEU A 71 -1.28 -2.34 -0.91
C LEU A 71 -2.74 -2.78 -0.85
N ARG A 72 -3.63 -1.92 -0.35
CA ARG A 72 -5.08 -2.18 -0.22
C ARG A 72 -5.91 -1.02 -0.76
N ASP A 73 -7.21 -1.24 -0.91
CA ASP A 73 -8.13 -0.16 -1.28
C ASP A 73 -8.46 0.69 -0.06
N ILE A 74 -8.65 1.99 -0.26
CA ILE A 74 -8.99 2.92 0.83
C ILE A 74 -10.25 2.52 1.62
N SER A 75 -11.19 1.80 1.00
CA SER A 75 -12.38 1.29 1.70
C SER A 75 -12.04 0.29 2.82
N ASP A 76 -10.92 -0.45 2.71
CA ASP A 76 -10.46 -1.39 3.73
C ASP A 76 -9.96 -0.68 5.01
N LEU A 77 -9.53 0.58 4.89
CA LEU A 77 -8.93 1.34 5.98
C LEU A 77 -9.89 1.51 7.17
N LEU A 78 -11.18 1.74 6.91
CA LEU A 78 -12.17 1.93 7.98
C LEU A 78 -12.34 0.66 8.83
N LEU A 79 -12.28 -0.51 8.19
CA LEU A 79 -12.37 -1.79 8.88
C LEU A 79 -11.09 -2.08 9.67
N ASP A 80 -9.93 -1.83 9.06
CA ASP A 80 -8.62 -2.10 9.69
C ASP A 80 -8.35 -1.20 10.92
N LEU A 81 -8.93 0.00 10.99
CA LEU A 81 -8.79 0.91 12.14
C LEU A 81 -9.81 0.67 13.27
N ALA A 82 -10.83 -0.16 13.05
CA ALA A 82 -11.92 -0.39 14.01
C ALA A 82 -11.64 -1.52 15.01
N ILE A 83 -10.46 -2.14 14.95
CA ILE A 83 -10.02 -3.32 15.73
C ILE A 83 -8.92 -2.91 16.71
#